data_AF-F2TTE4-F1
#
_entry.id   AF-F2TTE4-F1
#
_cell.length_a   1.000
_cell.length_b   1.000
_cell.length_c   1.000
_cell.angle_alpha   90.00
_cell.angle_beta   90.00
_cell.angle_gamma   90.00
#
_symmetry.space_group_name_H-M   'P 1'
#
loop_
_entity.id
_entity.type
_entity.pdbx_description
1 polymer ?
#
loop_
_entity_poly.entity_id
_entity_poly.type
_entity_poly.pdbx_seq_one_letter_code
_entity_poly.pdbx_strand_id
1 'polypeptide(L)'
;MRLIGWRLLLLETLLCAHSLLPVSALPSLVRNLQIRRDDNEPPEEKYFHEPGGDDILGHYDTRFFKGVVTYEERTDTLMHMTRAYLNFFRENDLETWIAHGTLLGWWWNGKMLPWDWDIDTQVNTFTLFRMVDSFNHTIYNYHTSAPDNNQTQRSYLLDVNPHARRRDRGQGQNIIDARWIDMRNGLFIDITGVSELNPDTEPGVLQCKNFHKYKTSDLYPMRESVYEGVPAKIPYKYHEILIREYGKSAFLVMDYEDHNWMPDLKLWVPDKQRMAATAKLTPEERKKKQDEERRVRQEEIQKDSGRWG
;
A
#
# COMPACT_ATOMS: atom_id res chain seq x y z
N MET A 1 -14.44 -91.30 39.39
CA MET A 1 -15.92 -91.31 39.38
C MET A 1 -16.38 -90.79 38.02
N ARG A 2 -17.20 -91.61 37.31
CA ARG A 2 -18.11 -91.35 36.16
C ARG A 2 -17.88 -90.08 35.30
N LEU A 3 -17.53 -90.18 34.01
CA LEU A 3 -18.40 -90.40 32.82
C LEU A 3 -19.47 -89.28 32.68
N ILE A 4 -19.74 -88.56 31.58
CA ILE A 4 -19.57 -88.67 30.11
C ILE A 4 -19.94 -87.29 29.51
N GLY A 5 -19.36 -86.92 28.35
CA GLY A 5 -19.97 -85.90 27.46
C GLY A 5 -19.05 -85.37 26.36
N TRP A 6 -18.85 -86.12 25.28
CA TRP A 6 -18.16 -85.70 24.05
C TRP A 6 -19.09 -84.99 23.05
N ARG A 7 -18.56 -84.08 22.22
CA ARG A 7 -18.76 -84.07 20.75
C ARG A 7 -17.85 -83.08 20.02
N LEU A 8 -17.13 -83.60 19.02
CA LEU A 8 -16.52 -82.90 17.88
C LEU A 8 -17.62 -82.32 16.94
N LEU A 9 -17.29 -81.28 16.15
CA LEU A 9 -17.16 -81.31 14.67
C LEU A 9 -17.09 -79.91 14.02
N LEU A 10 -16.03 -79.77 13.21
CA LEU A 10 -15.79 -79.08 11.92
C LEU A 10 -16.90 -78.34 11.12
N LEU A 11 -16.38 -77.44 10.25
CA LEU A 11 -16.92 -76.80 9.01
C LEU A 11 -17.88 -75.60 9.24
N GLU A 12 -17.82 -74.44 8.56
CA GLU A 12 -17.50 -74.11 7.14
C GLU A 12 -16.85 -72.72 6.95
N THR A 13 -16.30 -72.56 5.74
CA THR A 13 -15.70 -71.41 5.05
C THR A 13 -16.60 -70.17 4.85
N LEU A 14 -16.03 -68.95 4.75
CA LEU A 14 -16.05 -68.13 3.51
C LEU A 14 -15.25 -66.82 3.63
N LEU A 15 -14.45 -66.53 2.60
CA LEU A 15 -13.97 -65.19 2.25
C LEU A 15 -15.16 -64.28 1.91
N CYS A 16 -15.17 -63.04 2.40
CA CYS A 16 -15.79 -61.91 1.71
C CYS A 16 -15.00 -60.62 1.96
N ALA A 17 -14.28 -60.18 0.93
CA ALA A 17 -13.79 -58.82 0.79
C ALA A 17 -14.95 -57.82 0.95
N HIS A 18 -14.78 -56.83 1.82
CA HIS A 18 -15.68 -55.68 1.85
C HIS A 18 -14.93 -54.46 1.34
N SER A 19 -15.30 -54.12 0.11
CA SER A 19 -15.06 -52.90 -0.62
C SER A 19 -15.26 -51.64 0.24
N LEU A 20 -14.31 -50.72 0.13
CA LEU A 20 -14.46 -49.31 0.47
C LEU A 20 -15.63 -48.74 -0.34
N LEU A 21 -16.63 -48.17 0.34
CA LEU A 21 -17.63 -47.31 -0.27
C LEU A 21 -17.35 -45.85 0.11
N PRO A 22 -17.64 -44.90 -0.79
CA PRO A 22 -17.17 -43.53 -0.72
C PRO A 22 -17.96 -42.76 0.34
N VAL A 23 -17.26 -41.95 1.13
CA VAL A 23 -17.90 -40.97 2.02
C VAL A 23 -18.61 -39.95 1.13
N SER A 24 -19.93 -40.05 1.09
CA SER A 24 -20.84 -39.12 0.43
C SER A 24 -20.58 -37.71 0.95
N ALA A 25 -20.36 -36.79 0.01
CA ALA A 25 -20.25 -35.36 0.26
C ALA A 25 -21.47 -34.84 1.03
N LEU A 26 -21.25 -34.44 2.28
CA LEU A 26 -22.16 -33.53 2.96
C LEU A 26 -22.05 -32.17 2.25
N PRO A 27 -23.15 -31.56 1.80
CA PRO A 27 -23.09 -30.24 1.22
C PRO A 27 -22.52 -29.27 2.26
N SER A 28 -21.40 -28.64 1.88
CA SER A 28 -20.74 -27.61 2.65
C SER A 28 -21.74 -26.48 2.91
N LEU A 29 -22.29 -26.43 4.11
CA LEU A 29 -23.11 -25.32 4.59
C LEU A 29 -22.19 -24.14 4.96
N VAL A 30 -21.25 -23.77 4.09
CA VAL A 30 -20.61 -22.46 4.10
C VAL A 30 -21.63 -21.52 3.48
N ARG A 31 -22.66 -21.21 4.25
CA ARG A 31 -23.54 -20.10 3.94
C ARG A 31 -22.65 -18.88 3.99
N ASN A 32 -22.51 -18.20 2.84
CA ASN A 32 -21.90 -16.89 2.69
C ASN A 32 -22.14 -16.05 3.95
N LEU A 33 -21.16 -15.99 4.85
CA LEU A 33 -21.04 -14.91 5.81
C LEU A 33 -20.53 -13.71 5.01
N GLN A 34 -21.39 -13.18 4.14
CA GLN A 34 -21.42 -11.75 3.95
C GLN A 34 -21.67 -11.20 5.34
N ILE A 35 -20.64 -10.62 5.96
CA ILE A 35 -20.82 -9.74 7.09
C ILE A 35 -21.83 -8.71 6.62
N ARG A 36 -23.10 -8.90 7.00
CA ARG A 36 -24.14 -7.89 6.80
C ARG A 36 -23.64 -6.68 7.57
N ARG A 37 -23.21 -5.64 6.85
CA ARG A 37 -23.17 -4.30 7.43
C ARG A 37 -24.57 -4.05 7.96
N ASP A 38 -24.66 -3.72 9.24
CA ASP A 38 -25.91 -3.22 9.78
C ASP A 38 -26.11 -1.85 9.12
N ASP A 39 -27.04 -1.75 8.19
CA ASP A 39 -27.37 -0.51 7.46
C ASP A 39 -27.87 0.61 8.43
N ASN A 40 -27.92 0.34 9.74
CA ASN A 40 -28.29 1.25 10.81
C ASN A 40 -27.11 1.95 11.52
N GLU A 41 -25.84 1.64 11.21
CA GLU A 41 -24.73 2.44 11.77
C GLU A 41 -24.75 3.87 11.19
N PRO A 42 -24.64 4.92 12.02
CA PRO A 42 -24.59 6.29 11.53
C PRO A 42 -23.39 6.47 10.59
N PRO A 43 -23.48 7.38 9.58
CA PRO A 43 -22.37 7.65 8.68
C PRO A 43 -21.10 8.00 9.45
N GLU A 44 -20.00 7.34 9.09
CA GLU A 44 -18.68 7.63 9.66
C GLU A 44 -18.19 8.99 9.16
N GLU A 45 -17.76 9.87 10.07
CA GLU A 45 -17.16 11.15 9.69
C GLU A 45 -15.76 10.91 9.11
N LYS A 46 -15.49 11.52 7.95
CA LYS A 46 -14.16 11.51 7.34
C LYS A 46 -13.25 12.45 8.13
N TYR A 47 -12.10 11.96 8.59
CA TYR A 47 -11.18 12.78 9.39
C TYR A 47 -10.31 13.72 8.54
N PHE A 48 -9.74 13.20 7.46
CA PHE A 48 -8.86 13.98 6.59
C PHE A 48 -9.65 14.58 5.42
N HIS A 49 -9.39 15.86 5.13
CA HIS A 49 -10.11 16.60 4.09
C HIS A 49 -9.16 17.24 3.09
N GLU A 50 -9.44 17.00 1.83
CA GLU A 50 -8.73 17.54 0.67
C GLU A 50 -9.57 18.64 0.01
N PRO A 51 -8.94 19.67 -0.59
CA PRO A 51 -9.65 20.75 -1.26
C PRO A 51 -10.38 20.29 -2.53
N GLY A 52 -10.08 19.10 -3.03
CA GLY A 52 -10.74 18.46 -4.18
C GLY A 52 -10.46 16.97 -4.23
N GLY A 53 -11.09 16.27 -5.17
CA GLY A 53 -10.99 14.81 -5.31
C GLY A 53 -10.41 14.34 -6.63
N ASP A 54 -9.71 15.20 -7.36
CA ASP A 54 -8.93 14.83 -8.54
C ASP A 54 -7.49 14.47 -8.18
N ASP A 55 -6.73 13.93 -9.14
CA ASP A 55 -5.33 13.47 -8.99
C ASP A 55 -4.32 14.63 -8.71
N ILE A 56 -4.79 15.85 -8.46
CA ILE A 56 -3.95 16.98 -8.05
C ILE A 56 -4.40 17.48 -6.68
N LEU A 57 -5.66 17.86 -6.55
CA LEU A 57 -6.23 18.44 -5.34
C LEU A 57 -6.42 17.40 -4.23
N GLY A 58 -6.52 16.11 -4.56
CA GLY A 58 -6.59 15.01 -3.61
C GLY A 58 -5.32 14.80 -2.76
N HIS A 59 -4.23 15.49 -3.09
CA HIS A 59 -2.92 15.32 -2.43
C HIS A 59 -2.55 16.50 -1.51
N TYR A 60 -3.54 17.35 -1.19
CA TYR A 60 -3.37 18.50 -0.30
C TYR A 60 -4.26 18.41 0.94
N ASP A 61 -3.72 18.77 2.10
CA ASP A 61 -4.48 18.97 3.32
C ASP A 61 -5.14 20.36 3.29
N THR A 62 -6.47 20.39 3.44
CA THR A 62 -7.27 21.63 3.34
C THR A 62 -6.84 22.70 4.34
N ARG A 63 -6.29 22.33 5.51
CA ARG A 63 -5.88 23.29 6.55
C ARG A 63 -4.68 24.12 6.15
N PHE A 64 -3.83 23.59 5.26
CA PHE A 64 -2.57 24.21 4.83
C PHE A 64 -2.53 24.53 3.33
N PHE A 65 -3.56 24.15 2.58
CA PHE A 65 -3.68 24.41 1.16
C PHE A 65 -3.73 25.92 0.84
N LYS A 66 -2.84 26.37 -0.05
CA LYS A 66 -2.76 27.78 -0.51
C LYS A 66 -2.89 27.94 -2.02
N GLY A 67 -3.08 26.84 -2.74
CA GLY A 67 -3.06 26.79 -4.19
C GLY A 67 -2.19 25.62 -4.67
N VAL A 68 -2.42 25.21 -5.92
CA VAL A 68 -1.64 24.16 -6.56
C VAL A 68 -0.24 24.69 -6.85
N VAL A 69 0.79 24.00 -6.34
CA VAL A 69 2.19 24.39 -6.55
C VAL A 69 2.67 24.02 -7.96
N THR A 70 3.77 24.64 -8.41
CA THR A 70 4.36 24.32 -9.71
C THR A 70 4.97 22.92 -9.72
N TYR A 71 5.30 22.41 -10.90
CA TYR A 71 5.97 21.12 -11.05
C TYR A 71 7.28 21.07 -10.25
N GLU A 72 8.11 22.13 -10.35
CA GLU A 72 9.39 22.24 -9.65
C GLU A 72 9.21 22.34 -8.13
N GLU A 73 8.26 23.16 -7.68
CA GLU A 73 7.98 23.33 -6.25
C GLU A 73 7.40 22.05 -5.64
N ARG A 74 6.58 21.29 -6.38
CA ARG A 74 6.11 19.97 -5.96
C ARG A 74 7.28 19.01 -5.80
N THR A 75 8.13 18.86 -6.82
CA THR A 75 9.29 17.96 -6.76
C THR A 75 10.20 18.29 -5.58
N ASP A 76 10.50 19.57 -5.38
CA ASP A 76 11.28 20.06 -4.25
C ASP A 76 10.58 19.85 -2.90
N THR A 77 9.25 20.01 -2.85
CA THR A 77 8.44 19.73 -1.65
C THR A 77 8.50 18.26 -1.26
N LEU A 78 8.14 17.38 -2.18
CA LEU A 78 8.04 15.93 -1.94
C LEU A 78 9.42 15.33 -1.61
N MET A 79 10.50 15.77 -2.24
CA MET A 79 11.86 15.33 -1.93
C MET A 79 12.25 15.65 -0.49
N HIS A 80 12.13 16.92 -0.07
CA HIS A 80 12.49 17.32 1.29
C HIS A 80 11.55 16.73 2.34
N MET A 81 10.25 16.61 2.03
CA MET A 81 9.27 15.98 2.90
C MET A 81 9.57 14.51 3.14
N THR A 82 9.91 13.75 2.08
CA THR A 82 10.37 12.36 2.17
C THR A 82 11.59 12.23 3.07
N ARG A 83 12.59 13.09 2.87
CA ARG A 83 13.83 13.08 3.66
C ARG A 83 13.56 13.34 5.13
N ALA A 84 12.74 14.35 5.43
CA ALA A 84 12.36 14.71 6.78
C ALA A 84 11.60 13.57 7.47
N TYR A 85 10.62 12.97 6.77
CA TYR A 85 9.84 11.83 7.26
C TYR A 85 10.73 10.62 7.60
N LEU A 86 11.56 10.17 6.65
CA LEU A 86 12.39 8.98 6.86
C LEU A 86 13.44 9.18 7.97
N ASN A 87 14.01 10.38 8.07
CA ASN A 87 14.94 10.70 9.15
C ASN A 87 14.22 10.78 10.50
N PHE A 88 13.07 11.46 10.59
CA PHE A 88 12.29 11.53 11.82
C PHE A 88 11.90 10.14 12.33
N PHE A 89 11.41 9.26 11.46
CA PHE A 89 11.04 7.90 11.84
C PHE A 89 12.25 7.10 12.32
N ARG A 90 13.41 7.23 11.66
CA ARG A 90 14.66 6.60 12.10
C ARG A 90 15.13 7.14 13.45
N GLU A 91 15.17 8.46 13.63
CA GLU A 91 15.65 9.13 14.84
C GLU A 91 14.81 8.81 16.08
N ASN A 92 13.54 8.41 15.89
CA ASN A 92 12.60 8.08 16.97
C ASN A 92 12.33 6.56 17.10
N ASP A 93 13.13 5.74 16.43
CA ASP A 93 12.98 4.27 16.40
C ASP A 93 11.56 3.82 15.99
N LEU A 94 10.96 4.48 15.01
CA LEU A 94 9.66 4.15 14.42
C LEU A 94 9.88 3.37 13.12
N GLU A 95 9.39 2.12 13.06
CA GLU A 95 9.58 1.30 11.87
C GLU A 95 8.57 1.65 10.77
N THR A 96 9.08 2.14 9.64
CA THR A 96 8.32 2.43 8.42
C THR A 96 9.06 1.93 7.19
N TRP A 97 8.33 1.70 6.10
CA TRP A 97 8.88 1.40 4.78
C TRP A 97 8.09 2.12 3.68
N ILE A 98 8.75 2.38 2.56
CA ILE A 98 8.11 2.92 1.36
C ILE A 98 7.28 1.85 0.66
N ALA A 99 6.12 2.22 0.13
CA ALA A 99 5.16 1.32 -0.50
C ALA A 99 4.65 1.89 -1.84
N HIS A 100 3.83 1.12 -2.56
CA HIS A 100 3.07 1.58 -3.72
C HIS A 100 3.94 2.32 -4.76
N GLY A 101 3.51 3.52 -5.21
CA GLY A 101 4.19 4.31 -6.25
C GLY A 101 5.57 4.77 -5.80
N THR A 102 5.72 5.06 -4.50
CA THR A 102 7.00 5.41 -3.87
C THR A 102 8.01 4.28 -3.97
N LEU A 103 7.58 3.03 -3.74
CA LEU A 103 8.43 1.85 -3.91
C LEU A 103 8.77 1.59 -5.38
N LEU A 104 7.84 1.87 -6.32
CA LEU A 104 8.12 1.76 -7.75
C LEU A 104 9.16 2.79 -8.21
N GLY A 105 9.07 4.04 -7.75
CA GLY A 105 10.10 5.06 -7.99
C GLY A 105 11.46 4.63 -7.46
N TRP A 106 11.49 4.10 -6.23
CA TRP A 106 12.70 3.55 -5.66
C TRP A 106 13.32 2.46 -6.55
N TRP A 107 12.52 1.57 -7.13
CA TRP A 107 13.02 0.50 -7.99
C TRP A 107 13.78 1.03 -9.23
N TRP A 108 13.32 2.14 -9.83
CA TRP A 108 13.94 2.70 -11.03
C TRP A 108 15.32 3.31 -10.76
N ASN A 109 15.44 4.14 -9.73
CA ASN A 109 16.70 4.85 -9.43
C ASN A 109 16.82 5.34 -7.98
N GLY A 110 16.00 4.85 -7.06
CA GLY A 110 16.00 5.34 -5.68
C GLY A 110 15.40 6.74 -5.54
N LYS A 111 14.60 7.20 -6.50
CA LYS A 111 13.96 8.53 -6.50
C LYS A 111 12.46 8.46 -6.74
N MET A 112 11.75 9.52 -6.42
CA MET A 112 10.34 9.67 -6.73
C MET A 112 10.10 9.67 -8.24
N LEU A 113 8.98 9.07 -8.65
CA LEU A 113 8.51 9.16 -10.03
C LEU A 113 8.11 10.62 -10.31
N PRO A 114 8.61 11.28 -11.36
CA PRO A 114 8.45 12.72 -11.47
C PRO A 114 7.03 13.20 -11.72
N TRP A 115 6.12 12.34 -12.19
CA TRP A 115 4.69 12.65 -12.34
C TRP A 115 3.88 12.37 -11.08
N ASP A 116 4.40 11.60 -10.14
CA ASP A 116 3.66 11.13 -8.96
C ASP A 116 3.45 12.27 -7.97
N TRP A 117 2.20 12.43 -7.53
CA TRP A 117 1.80 13.40 -6.51
C TRP A 117 1.79 12.79 -5.12
N ASP A 118 1.76 11.46 -5.05
CA ASP A 118 1.67 10.71 -3.82
C ASP A 118 3.03 10.29 -3.30
N ILE A 119 3.13 10.28 -1.97
CA ILE A 119 4.13 9.49 -1.27
C ILE A 119 3.38 8.60 -0.30
N ASP A 120 3.56 7.29 -0.48
CA ASP A 120 2.92 6.26 0.30
C ASP A 120 3.93 5.53 1.16
N THR A 121 3.61 5.45 2.44
CA THR A 121 4.41 4.71 3.40
C THR A 121 3.53 3.82 4.24
N GLN A 122 4.14 2.79 4.78
CA GLN A 122 3.48 1.84 5.65
C GLN A 122 4.23 1.70 6.96
N VAL A 123 3.49 1.33 8.00
CA VAL A 123 4.01 1.05 9.33
C VAL A 123 3.37 -0.22 9.88
N ASN A 124 4.08 -0.92 10.77
CA ASN A 124 3.50 -2.03 11.51
C ASN A 124 2.57 -1.50 12.63
N THR A 125 1.71 -2.37 13.18
CA THR A 125 0.74 -1.98 14.23
C THR A 125 1.40 -1.39 15.47
N PHE A 126 2.56 -1.91 15.86
CA PHE A 126 3.29 -1.43 17.03
C PHE A 126 3.73 0.02 16.85
N THR A 127 4.33 0.33 15.70
CA THR A 127 4.72 1.69 15.33
C THR A 127 3.51 2.61 15.24
N LEU A 128 2.43 2.16 14.61
CA LEU A 128 1.20 2.95 14.51
C LEU A 128 0.66 3.33 15.89
N PHE A 129 0.63 2.39 16.85
CA PHE A 129 0.14 2.69 18.19
C PHE A 129 1.09 3.61 18.96
N ARG A 130 2.40 3.48 18.79
CA ARG A 130 3.36 4.46 19.33
C ARG A 130 3.13 5.85 18.76
N MET A 131 2.82 5.97 17.47
CA MET A 131 2.49 7.25 16.84
C MET A 131 1.26 7.86 17.52
N VAL A 132 0.18 7.09 17.70
CA VAL A 132 -1.04 7.53 18.40
C VAL A 132 -0.73 8.03 19.81
N ASP A 133 0.03 7.25 20.58
CA ASP A 133 0.21 7.49 22.02
C ASP A 133 1.21 8.59 22.36
N SER A 134 2.19 8.83 21.49
CA SER A 134 3.36 9.65 21.85
C SER A 134 3.74 10.71 20.83
N PHE A 135 3.26 10.60 19.58
CA PHE A 135 3.71 11.49 18.50
C PHE A 135 2.57 12.22 17.78
N ASN A 136 1.31 11.93 18.08
CA ASN A 136 0.19 12.63 17.44
C ASN A 136 0.29 14.14 17.66
N HIS A 137 0.07 14.92 16.59
CA HIS A 137 0.24 16.37 16.51
C HIS A 137 1.67 16.88 16.78
N THR A 138 2.70 16.04 16.61
CA THR A 138 4.09 16.51 16.67
C THR A 138 4.39 17.40 15.48
N ILE A 139 5.00 18.56 15.74
CA ILE A 139 5.56 19.42 14.70
C ILE A 139 7.07 19.18 14.65
N TYR A 140 7.56 18.72 13.50
CA TYR A 140 8.98 18.52 13.25
C TYR A 140 9.56 19.68 12.44
N ASN A 141 10.58 20.33 12.98
CA ASN A 141 11.30 21.39 12.29
C ASN A 141 12.52 20.80 11.57
N TYR A 142 12.45 20.78 10.26
CA TYR A 142 13.45 20.22 9.37
C TYR A 142 14.37 21.32 8.85
N HIS A 143 15.68 21.08 8.97
CA HIS A 143 16.72 21.99 8.53
C HIS A 143 17.69 21.25 7.62
N THR A 144 17.95 21.81 6.44
CA THR A 144 18.97 21.27 5.53
C THR A 144 19.90 22.39 5.12
N SER A 145 21.20 22.10 5.19
CA SER A 145 22.23 22.87 4.51
C SER A 145 22.45 22.19 3.16
N ALA A 146 21.87 22.73 2.09
CA ALA A 146 22.32 22.35 0.75
C ALA A 146 23.77 22.84 0.56
N PRO A 147 24.62 22.13 -0.23
CA PRO A 147 25.99 22.57 -0.55
C PRO A 147 26.07 24.01 -1.10
N ASP A 148 24.98 24.46 -1.68
CA ASP A 148 24.75 25.73 -2.38
C ASP A 148 24.17 26.83 -1.47
N ASN A 149 24.28 26.66 -0.15
CA ASN A 149 24.17 27.72 0.87
C ASN A 149 22.78 28.36 1.07
N ASN A 150 21.71 27.81 0.47
CA ASN A 150 20.35 28.13 0.86
C ASN A 150 19.91 27.20 2.01
N GLN A 151 19.74 27.76 3.20
CA GLN A 151 19.14 27.05 4.32
C GLN A 151 17.65 26.85 4.03
N THR A 152 17.26 25.60 3.83
CA THR A 152 15.84 25.24 3.69
C THR A 152 15.31 24.91 5.09
N GLN A 153 14.40 25.75 5.60
CA GLN A 153 13.66 25.50 6.83
C GLN A 153 12.22 25.12 6.50
N ARG A 154 11.75 23.99 7.07
CA ARG A 154 10.37 23.50 6.87
C ARG A 154 9.83 22.96 8.18
N SER A 155 8.51 23.03 8.34
CA SER A 155 7.81 22.43 9.46
C SER A 155 6.79 21.43 8.95
N TYR A 156 6.81 20.24 9.54
CA TYR A 156 5.94 19.16 9.18
C TYR A 156 5.08 18.75 10.37
N LEU A 157 3.78 18.56 10.14
CA LEU A 157 2.85 18.05 11.13
C LEU A 157 2.68 16.54 10.95
N LEU A 158 2.98 15.76 11.98
CA LEU A 158 2.52 14.37 12.07
C LEU A 158 1.12 14.37 12.68
N ASP A 159 0.12 14.04 11.86
CA ASP A 159 -1.27 14.00 12.26
C ASP A 159 -1.82 12.57 12.16
N VAL A 160 -2.27 12.02 13.28
CA VAL A 160 -2.72 10.63 13.38
C VAL A 160 -4.24 10.59 13.49
N ASN A 161 -4.86 9.86 12.57
CA ASN A 161 -6.31 9.71 12.50
C ASN A 161 -6.83 9.07 13.81
N PRO A 162 -7.85 9.63 14.49
CA PRO A 162 -8.47 9.01 15.66
C PRO A 162 -8.94 7.57 15.44
N HIS A 163 -9.23 7.19 14.19
CA HIS A 163 -9.62 5.84 13.79
C HIS A 163 -8.41 4.90 13.55
N ALA A 164 -7.17 5.33 13.80
CA ALA A 164 -5.97 4.52 13.57
C ALA A 164 -5.95 3.21 14.38
N ARG A 165 -6.52 3.21 15.59
CA ARG A 165 -6.64 2.01 16.43
C ARG A 165 -7.69 1.02 15.93
N ARG A 166 -8.75 1.53 15.29
CA ARG A 166 -9.74 0.70 14.60
C ARG A 166 -9.09 0.15 13.34
N ARG A 167 -8.79 -1.15 13.33
CA ARG A 167 -8.03 -1.75 12.22
C ARG A 167 -8.91 -2.24 11.06
N ASP A 168 -10.21 -2.44 11.27
CA ASP A 168 -11.15 -2.70 10.17
C ASP A 168 -11.36 -1.45 9.29
N ARG A 169 -11.89 -1.65 8.09
CA ARG A 169 -12.11 -0.57 7.11
C ARG A 169 -13.24 0.40 7.52
N GLY A 170 -14.14 -0.01 8.40
CA GLY A 170 -15.37 0.76 8.68
C GLY A 170 -16.19 1.01 7.42
N GLN A 171 -16.66 2.24 7.26
CA GLN A 171 -17.43 2.68 6.08
C GLN A 171 -16.52 3.13 4.93
N GLY A 172 -15.19 3.09 5.10
CA GLY A 172 -14.22 3.46 4.09
C GLY A 172 -13.86 4.94 4.08
N GLN A 173 -14.28 5.71 5.07
CA GLN A 173 -13.93 7.14 5.20
C GLN A 173 -12.54 7.34 5.83
N ASN A 174 -12.09 6.41 6.69
CA ASN A 174 -10.86 6.53 7.47
C ASN A 174 -9.84 5.42 7.15
N ILE A 175 -9.55 5.26 5.86
CA ILE A 175 -8.60 4.25 5.34
C ILE A 175 -7.14 4.64 5.65
N ILE A 176 -6.83 5.93 5.61
CA ILE A 176 -5.51 6.48 5.94
C ILE A 176 -5.41 6.66 7.46
N ASP A 177 -4.32 6.14 8.03
CA ASP A 177 -4.13 6.08 9.48
C ASP A 177 -3.38 7.29 10.04
N ALA A 178 -2.49 7.90 9.26
CA ALA A 178 -1.84 9.16 9.62
C ALA A 178 -1.33 9.87 8.37
N ARG A 179 -1.04 11.17 8.52
CA ARG A 179 -0.40 12.00 7.51
C ARG A 179 0.82 12.71 8.06
N TRP A 180 1.84 12.85 7.22
CA TRP A 180 2.95 13.76 7.46
C TRP A 180 2.84 14.94 6.51
N ILE A 181 2.49 16.11 7.03
CA ILE A 181 1.96 17.23 6.23
C ILE A 181 2.96 18.38 6.20
N ASP A 182 3.33 18.86 5.01
CA ASP A 182 4.06 20.12 4.84
C ASP A 182 3.14 21.30 5.15
N MET A 183 3.40 21.98 6.26
CA MET A 183 2.55 23.08 6.73
C MET A 183 2.63 24.34 5.84
N ARG A 184 3.52 24.38 4.85
CA ARG A 184 3.69 25.56 3.97
C ARG A 184 2.66 25.57 2.85
N ASN A 185 2.37 24.42 2.24
CA ASN A 185 1.50 24.30 1.08
C ASN A 185 0.43 23.19 1.19
N GLY A 186 0.54 22.30 2.17
CA GLY A 186 -0.44 21.24 2.45
C GLY A 186 -0.18 19.91 1.75
N LEU A 187 0.87 19.76 0.95
CA LEU A 187 1.27 18.44 0.45
C LEU A 187 1.59 17.50 1.61
N PHE A 188 1.30 16.21 1.48
CA PHE A 188 1.50 15.24 2.55
C PHE A 188 2.03 13.89 2.07
N ILE A 189 2.50 13.09 3.03
CA ILE A 189 2.73 11.65 2.89
C ILE A 189 1.58 10.92 3.58
N ASP A 190 0.97 9.96 2.90
CA ASP A 190 0.00 9.05 3.51
C ASP A 190 0.73 7.90 4.22
N ILE A 191 0.33 7.64 5.46
CA ILE A 191 0.89 6.58 6.31
C ILE A 191 -0.23 5.59 6.62
N THR A 192 -0.03 4.34 6.20
CA THR A 192 -1.02 3.27 6.42
C THR A 192 -0.47 2.15 7.31
N GLY A 193 -1.28 1.74 8.29
CA GLY A 193 -0.96 0.61 9.17
C GLY A 193 -1.21 -0.72 8.49
N VAL A 194 -0.26 -1.64 8.61
CA VAL A 194 -0.38 -3.02 8.15
C VAL A 194 -0.46 -3.96 9.37
N SER A 195 -1.47 -4.83 9.38
CA SER A 195 -1.79 -5.73 10.50
C SER A 195 -2.54 -6.98 10.04
N GLU A 196 -2.51 -8.04 10.82
CA GLU A 196 -3.38 -9.20 10.57
C GLU A 196 -4.81 -8.85 11.01
N LEU A 197 -5.71 -8.64 10.05
CA LEU A 197 -7.10 -8.23 10.33
C LEU A 197 -8.09 -9.41 10.39
N ASN A 198 -7.77 -10.50 9.70
CA ASN A 198 -8.66 -11.63 9.48
C ASN A 198 -8.00 -12.96 9.92
N PRO A 199 -7.50 -13.10 11.16
CA PRO A 199 -6.73 -14.28 11.56
C PRO A 199 -7.54 -15.60 11.46
N ASP A 200 -8.86 -15.54 11.64
CA ASP A 200 -9.73 -16.72 11.59
C ASP A 200 -9.95 -17.24 10.16
N THR A 201 -9.90 -16.38 9.14
CA THR A 201 -10.18 -16.74 7.74
C THR A 201 -8.95 -16.69 6.84
N GLU A 202 -7.96 -15.86 7.17
CA GLU A 202 -6.74 -15.63 6.40
C GLU A 202 -5.51 -15.55 7.35
N PRO A 203 -5.21 -16.61 8.12
CA PRO A 203 -4.11 -16.59 9.08
C PRO A 203 -2.76 -16.30 8.41
N GLY A 204 -1.97 -15.41 9.00
CA GLY A 204 -0.66 -14.98 8.52
C GLY A 204 -0.69 -13.99 7.35
N VAL A 205 -1.89 -13.49 6.97
CA VAL A 205 -2.04 -12.43 5.98
C VAL A 205 -2.12 -11.08 6.67
N LEU A 206 -1.13 -10.25 6.39
CA LEU A 206 -1.10 -8.85 6.81
C LEU A 206 -1.84 -8.00 5.78
N GLN A 207 -2.64 -7.04 6.23
CA GLN A 207 -3.33 -6.13 5.34
C GLN A 207 -3.51 -4.73 5.92
N CYS A 208 -3.63 -3.73 5.05
CA CYS A 208 -4.11 -2.40 5.41
C CYS A 208 -5.63 -2.28 5.22
N LYS A 209 -6.21 -1.16 5.63
CA LYS A 209 -7.65 -0.86 5.48
C LYS A 209 -8.12 -0.74 4.03
N ASN A 210 -7.18 -0.62 3.08
CA ASN A 210 -7.46 -0.56 1.65
C ASN A 210 -7.32 -1.89 0.91
N PHE A 211 -7.33 -3.01 1.64
CA PHE A 211 -7.27 -4.36 1.06
C PHE A 211 -5.95 -4.73 0.37
N HIS A 212 -4.88 -3.94 0.55
CA HIS A 212 -3.54 -4.37 0.17
C HIS A 212 -3.08 -5.48 1.12
N LYS A 213 -2.86 -6.67 0.57
CA LYS A 213 -2.54 -7.90 1.32
C LYS A 213 -1.11 -8.37 1.05
N TYR A 214 -0.44 -8.76 2.12
CA TYR A 214 0.92 -9.26 2.11
C TYR A 214 1.01 -10.53 2.95
N LYS A 215 1.85 -11.48 2.50
CA LYS A 215 2.35 -12.50 3.42
C LYS A 215 3.40 -11.86 4.32
N THR A 216 3.56 -12.36 5.55
CA THR A 216 4.66 -11.91 6.42
C THR A 216 6.03 -12.01 5.72
N SER A 217 6.24 -13.06 4.91
CA SER A 217 7.49 -13.24 4.13
C SER A 217 7.61 -12.35 2.89
N ASP A 218 6.58 -11.59 2.53
CA ASP A 218 6.68 -10.56 1.49
C ASP A 218 7.34 -9.30 2.06
N LEU A 219 7.08 -9.00 3.34
CA LEU A 219 7.60 -7.80 4.02
C LEU A 219 8.90 -8.07 4.77
N TYR A 220 8.96 -9.14 5.57
CA TYR A 220 10.02 -9.36 6.55
C TYR A 220 11.01 -10.47 6.16
N PRO A 221 12.30 -10.37 6.60
CA PRO A 221 12.91 -9.17 7.17
C PRO A 221 13.01 -8.06 6.12
N MET A 222 12.66 -6.83 6.49
CA MET A 222 12.78 -5.69 5.57
C MET A 222 14.25 -5.47 5.20
N ARG A 223 14.48 -4.89 4.03
CA ARG A 223 15.81 -4.57 3.53
C ARG A 223 16.11 -3.10 3.76
N GLU A 224 17.34 -2.81 4.18
CA GLU A 224 17.86 -1.44 4.22
C GLU A 224 18.28 -1.02 2.81
N SER A 225 17.97 0.23 2.44
CA SER A 225 18.29 0.83 1.15
C SER A 225 18.41 2.35 1.29
N VAL A 226 18.40 3.07 0.16
CA VAL A 226 18.45 4.53 0.09
C VAL A 226 17.33 5.02 -0.84
N TYR A 227 16.57 6.00 -0.39
CA TYR A 227 15.53 6.67 -1.17
C TYR A 227 15.67 8.19 -1.01
N GLU A 228 15.67 8.91 -2.12
CA GLU A 228 15.97 10.34 -2.19
C GLU A 228 17.26 10.78 -1.48
N GLY A 229 18.25 9.87 -1.41
CA GLY A 229 19.55 10.13 -0.80
C GLY A 229 19.60 9.98 0.73
N VAL A 230 18.51 9.57 1.37
CA VAL A 230 18.51 9.19 2.80
C VAL A 230 18.22 7.69 2.96
N PRO A 231 18.68 7.03 4.04
CA PRO A 231 18.41 5.62 4.18
C PRO A 231 16.91 5.35 4.35
N ALA A 232 16.43 4.22 3.83
CA ALA A 232 15.02 3.83 3.79
C ALA A 232 14.87 2.31 3.89
N LYS A 233 13.76 1.81 4.44
CA LYS A 233 13.41 0.40 4.40
C LYS A 233 12.49 0.09 3.23
N ILE A 234 12.64 -1.12 2.67
CA ILE A 234 11.79 -1.69 1.63
C ILE A 234 11.34 -3.11 2.01
N PRO A 235 10.21 -3.60 1.47
CA PRO A 235 9.80 -4.99 1.64
C PRO A 235 10.83 -6.01 1.14
N TYR A 236 10.87 -7.20 1.76
CA TYR A 236 11.77 -8.28 1.34
C TYR A 236 11.53 -8.74 -0.11
N LYS A 237 10.27 -8.90 -0.52
CA LYS A 237 9.82 -9.31 -1.86
C LYS A 237 9.23 -8.13 -2.64
N TYR A 238 9.94 -7.00 -2.63
CA TYR A 238 9.49 -5.77 -3.28
C TYR A 238 9.12 -6.00 -4.76
N HIS A 239 9.86 -6.86 -5.48
CA HIS A 239 9.63 -7.07 -6.91
C HIS A 239 8.31 -7.81 -7.17
N GLU A 240 8.02 -8.85 -6.39
CA GLU A 240 6.75 -9.59 -6.49
C GLU A 240 5.55 -8.75 -6.01
N ILE A 241 5.74 -7.88 -5.03
CA ILE A 241 4.72 -6.91 -4.61
C ILE A 241 4.41 -5.96 -5.77
N LEU A 242 5.44 -5.33 -6.34
CA LEU A 242 5.29 -4.37 -7.43
C LEU A 242 4.71 -5.02 -8.70
N ILE A 243 5.09 -6.25 -9.05
CA ILE A 243 4.48 -6.97 -10.19
C ILE A 243 2.99 -7.21 -9.97
N ARG A 244 2.58 -7.61 -8.76
CA ARG A 244 1.15 -7.81 -8.45
C ARG A 244 0.35 -6.52 -8.55
N GLU A 245 0.97 -5.40 -8.20
CA GLU A 245 0.31 -4.10 -8.13
C GLU A 245 0.29 -3.37 -9.49
N TYR A 246 1.41 -3.34 -10.20
CA TYR A 246 1.60 -2.52 -11.41
C TYR A 246 1.81 -3.33 -12.69
N GLY A 247 1.93 -4.65 -12.60
CA GLY A 247 2.25 -5.52 -13.72
C GLY A 247 3.72 -5.49 -14.12
N LYS A 248 4.09 -6.33 -15.09
CA LYS A 248 5.47 -6.40 -15.62
C LYS A 248 5.83 -5.20 -16.49
N SER A 249 4.83 -4.58 -17.16
CA SER A 249 5.05 -3.42 -18.03
C SER A 249 5.59 -2.21 -17.26
N ALA A 250 5.30 -2.09 -15.97
CA ALA A 250 5.83 -1.04 -15.08
C ALA A 250 7.36 -0.95 -15.00
N PHE A 251 8.05 -2.03 -15.38
CA PHE A 251 9.51 -2.15 -15.36
C PHE A 251 10.15 -2.02 -16.74
N LEU A 252 9.34 -1.96 -17.80
CA LEU A 252 9.79 -2.05 -19.20
C LEU A 252 9.41 -0.83 -20.02
N VAL A 253 8.27 -0.21 -19.71
CA VAL A 253 7.80 1.00 -20.38
C VAL A 253 8.70 2.16 -19.98
N MET A 254 9.40 2.72 -20.96
CA MET A 254 10.35 3.83 -20.80
C MET A 254 9.77 5.18 -21.21
N ASP A 255 8.47 5.23 -21.51
CA ASP A 255 7.73 6.44 -21.85
C ASP A 255 6.42 6.46 -21.09
N TYR A 256 6.24 7.41 -20.18
CA TYR A 256 5.07 7.44 -19.30
C TYR A 256 4.83 8.85 -18.75
N GLU A 257 3.55 9.27 -18.66
CA GLU A 257 3.13 10.55 -18.07
C GLU A 257 3.96 11.76 -18.55
N ASP A 258 4.15 11.87 -19.86
CA ASP A 258 4.95 12.91 -20.52
C ASP A 258 6.45 12.91 -20.14
N HIS A 259 6.99 11.80 -19.63
CA HIS A 259 8.40 11.62 -19.31
C HIS A 259 9.02 10.45 -20.09
N ASN A 260 10.32 10.56 -20.37
CA ASN A 260 11.10 9.49 -20.98
C ASN A 260 12.17 9.01 -20.00
N TRP A 261 12.27 7.70 -19.80
CA TRP A 261 13.38 7.10 -19.09
C TRP A 261 14.63 7.15 -19.96
N MET A 262 15.70 7.74 -19.44
CA MET A 262 17.01 7.83 -20.09
C MET A 262 17.97 6.83 -19.42
N PRO A 263 18.24 5.66 -20.04
CA PRO A 263 19.04 4.59 -19.42
C PRO A 263 20.45 5.04 -19.03
N ASP A 264 21.09 5.88 -19.84
CA ASP A 264 22.45 6.39 -19.59
C ASP A 264 22.52 7.29 -18.35
N LEU A 265 21.45 8.06 -18.10
CA LEU A 265 21.34 8.95 -16.94
C LEU A 265 20.73 8.24 -15.73
N LYS A 266 20.03 7.13 -15.94
CA LYS A 266 19.15 6.46 -14.96
C LYS A 266 18.13 7.43 -14.35
N LEU A 267 17.55 8.26 -15.22
CA LEU A 267 16.61 9.30 -14.83
C LEU A 267 15.42 9.35 -15.77
N TRP A 268 14.25 9.61 -15.20
CA TRP A 268 13.07 10.05 -15.92
C TRP A 268 13.23 11.53 -16.26
N VAL A 269 13.20 11.86 -17.55
CA VAL A 269 13.39 13.22 -18.06
C VAL A 269 12.07 13.73 -18.66
N PRO A 270 11.62 14.94 -18.29
CA PRO A 270 10.39 15.51 -18.81
C PRO A 270 10.48 15.79 -20.30
N ASP A 271 9.47 15.36 -21.05
CA ASP A 271 9.23 15.82 -22.42
C ASP A 271 8.46 17.14 -22.37
N LYS A 272 9.21 18.23 -22.47
CA LYS A 272 8.65 19.59 -22.41
C LYS A 272 7.57 19.85 -23.46
N GLN A 273 7.65 19.22 -24.63
CA GLN A 273 6.65 19.42 -25.69
C GLN A 273 5.34 18.73 -25.33
N ARG A 274 5.40 17.48 -24.86
CA ARG A 274 4.21 16.74 -24.40
C ARG A 274 3.59 17.36 -23.16
N MET A 275 4.40 17.74 -22.17
CA MET A 275 3.91 18.45 -20.98
C MET A 275 3.18 19.74 -21.36
N ALA A 276 3.73 20.53 -22.31
CA ALA A 276 3.07 21.75 -22.77
C ALA A 276 1.78 21.48 -23.57
N ALA A 277 1.67 20.33 -24.23
CA ALA A 277 0.43 19.90 -24.89
C ALA A 277 -0.62 19.46 -23.85
N THR A 278 -0.24 18.61 -22.90
CA THR A 278 -1.11 18.17 -21.80
C THR A 278 -1.57 19.34 -20.94
N ALA A 279 -0.72 20.35 -20.72
CA ALA A 279 -1.06 21.56 -19.98
C ALA A 279 -2.22 22.37 -20.60
N LYS A 280 -2.49 22.21 -21.90
CA LYS A 280 -3.59 22.90 -22.60
C LYS A 280 -4.93 22.17 -22.49
N LEU A 281 -4.93 20.90 -22.06
CA LEU A 281 -6.14 20.11 -21.89
C LEU A 281 -6.98 20.63 -20.72
N THR A 282 -8.31 20.58 -20.86
CA THR A 282 -9.23 20.86 -19.76
C THR A 282 -9.12 19.78 -18.68
N PRO A 283 -9.56 20.03 -17.43
CA PRO A 283 -9.58 19.01 -16.38
C PRO A 283 -10.31 17.72 -16.80
N GLU A 284 -11.43 17.83 -17.53
CA GLU A 284 -12.18 16.68 -18.03
C GLU A 284 -11.41 15.88 -19.09
N GLU A 285 -10.71 16.56 -19.99
CA GLU A 285 -9.89 15.92 -21.02
C GLU A 285 -8.70 15.18 -20.41
N ARG A 286 -8.04 15.78 -19.41
CA ARG A 286 -6.94 15.14 -18.67
C ARG A 286 -7.44 13.90 -17.95
N LYS A 287 -8.55 14.02 -17.21
CA LYS A 287 -9.14 12.89 -16.50
C LYS A 287 -9.48 11.75 -17.45
N LYS A 288 -10.08 12.07 -18.61
CA LYS A 288 -10.40 11.05 -19.62
C LYS A 288 -9.16 10.34 -20.18
N LYS A 289 -8.06 11.08 -20.42
CA LYS A 289 -6.77 10.50 -20.84
C LYS A 289 -6.23 9.55 -19.76
N GLN A 290 -6.23 9.98 -18.51
CA GLN A 290 -5.74 9.18 -17.37
C GLN A 290 -6.60 7.93 -17.13
N ASP A 291 -7.92 8.05 -17.18
CA ASP A 291 -8.84 6.93 -17.01
C ASP A 291 -8.64 5.86 -18.10
N GLU A 292 -8.38 6.29 -19.35
CA GLU A 292 -8.06 5.39 -20.46
C GLU A 292 -6.73 4.66 -20.24
N GLU A 293 -5.67 5.38 -19.89
CA GLU A 293 -4.35 4.80 -19.60
C GLU A 293 -4.42 3.80 -18.42
N ARG A 294 -5.16 4.16 -17.37
CA ARG A 294 -5.41 3.28 -16.21
C ARG A 294 -6.15 2.02 -16.61
N ARG A 295 -7.18 2.13 -17.47
CA ARG A 295 -7.94 0.97 -17.97
C ARG A 295 -7.05 0.03 -18.78
N VAL A 296 -6.31 0.56 -19.75
CA VAL A 296 -5.38 -0.23 -20.58
C VAL A 296 -4.39 -1.00 -19.70
N ARG A 297 -3.85 -0.35 -18.67
CA ARG A 297 -2.92 -0.99 -17.74
C ARG A 297 -3.57 -2.10 -16.92
N GLN A 298 -4.79 -1.91 -16.43
CA GLN A 298 -5.52 -2.96 -15.73
C GLN A 298 -5.77 -4.18 -16.61
N GLU A 299 -6.10 -3.97 -17.88
CA GLU A 299 -6.26 -5.05 -18.86
C GLU A 299 -4.94 -5.81 -19.10
N GLU A 300 -3.81 -5.11 -19.19
CA GLU A 300 -2.48 -5.73 -19.28
C GLU A 300 -2.16 -6.60 -18.05
N ILE A 301 -2.37 -6.06 -16.84
CA ILE A 301 -2.15 -6.77 -15.58
C ILE A 301 -2.99 -8.04 -15.53
N GLN A 302 -4.28 -7.95 -15.88
CA GLN A 302 -5.18 -9.10 -15.92
C GLN A 302 -4.70 -10.16 -16.92
N LYS A 303 -4.31 -9.74 -18.13
CA LYS A 303 -3.82 -10.64 -19.18
C LYS A 303 -2.53 -11.36 -18.77
N ASP A 304 -1.60 -10.65 -18.14
CA ASP A 304 -0.36 -11.22 -17.64
C ASP A 304 -0.60 -12.17 -16.46
N SER A 305 -1.55 -11.84 -15.56
CA SER A 305 -1.91 -12.70 -14.44
C SER A 305 -2.54 -14.03 -14.90
N GLY A 306 -3.34 -14.02 -15.99
CA GLY A 306 -3.95 -15.22 -16.56
C GLY A 306 -3.00 -16.11 -17.37
N ARG A 307 -1.82 -15.60 -17.76
CA ARG A 307 -0.84 -16.36 -18.57
C ARG A 307 0.13 -17.18 -17.72
N TRP A 308 0.14 -16.96 -16.41
CA TRP A 308 1.06 -17.58 -15.45
C TRP A 308 0.37 -18.04 -14.15
N GLY A 309 -0.96 -18.18 -14.18
CA GLY A 309 -1.76 -18.85 -13.17
C GLY A 309 -1.90 -20.34 -13.42
#